data_AF-A0A179EPV9-F1
#
_entry.id   AF-A0A179EPV9-F1
#
_cell.length_a   1.000
_cell.length_b   1.000
_cell.length_c   1.000
_cell.angle_alpha   90.00
_cell.angle_beta   90.00
_cell.angle_gamma   90.00
#
_symmetry.space_group_name_H-M   'P 1'
#
loop_
_entity.id
_entity.type
_entity.pdbx_description
1 polymer ?
#
loop_
_entity_poly.entity_id
_entity_poly.type
_entity_poly.pdbx_seq_one_letter_code
_entity_poly.pdbx_strand_id
1 'polypeptide(L)'
;MASWLIEEIENERRKIMDAGITVMLDKQQTNQLKNYVFEMTKEAIDQARIDTGLERPFLKGKEMAKYLNVSYTTFLKFKRMGLPVILLEKMELFSKEECKKWILSHQI
;
A
#
# COMPACT_ATOMS: atom_id res chain seq x y z
N MET A 1 41.26 -6.08 -48.71
CA MET A 1 40.44 -7.24 -48.29
C MET A 1 40.08 -7.21 -46.81
N ALA A 2 41.02 -6.99 -45.88
CA ALA A 2 40.73 -6.97 -44.44
C ALA A 2 39.91 -5.74 -43.96
N SER A 3 40.12 -4.56 -44.56
CA SER A 3 39.44 -3.31 -44.13
C SER A 3 37.92 -3.34 -44.32
N TRP A 4 37.44 -3.97 -45.40
CA TRP A 4 36.00 -4.08 -45.69
C TRP A 4 35.28 -4.99 -44.68
N LEU A 5 35.94 -6.07 -44.28
CA LEU A 5 35.43 -6.99 -43.24
C LEU A 5 35.34 -6.32 -41.86
N ILE A 6 36.29 -5.44 -41.53
CA ILE A 6 36.28 -4.70 -40.27
C ILE A 6 35.15 -3.67 -40.27
N GLU A 7 34.97 -2.95 -41.37
CA GLU A 7 33.91 -1.95 -41.53
C GLU A 7 32.52 -2.59 -41.46
N GLU A 8 32.33 -3.76 -42.08
CA GLU A 8 31.08 -4.53 -42.01
C GLU A 8 30.76 -4.96 -40.57
N ILE A 9 31.76 -5.45 -39.82
CA ILE A 9 31.59 -5.88 -38.41
C ILE A 9 31.26 -4.68 -37.51
N GLU A 10 31.91 -3.54 -37.70
CA GLU A 10 31.63 -2.33 -36.93
C GLU A 10 30.24 -1.76 -37.23
N ASN A 11 29.78 -1.85 -38.48
CA ASN A 11 28.47 -1.39 -38.87
C ASN A 11 27.36 -2.27 -38.23
N GLU A 12 27.55 -3.58 -38.22
CA GLU A 12 26.58 -4.50 -37.61
C GLU A 12 26.59 -4.42 -36.07
N ARG A 13 27.77 -4.18 -35.48
CA ARG A 13 27.87 -3.89 -34.04
C ARG A 13 27.20 -2.57 -33.67
N ARG A 14 27.34 -1.52 -34.48
CA ARG A 14 26.63 -0.25 -34.29
C ARG A 14 25.12 -0.43 -34.40
N LYS A 15 24.64 -1.23 -35.35
CA LYS A 15 23.21 -1.53 -35.51
C LYS A 15 22.62 -2.26 -34.30
N ILE A 16 23.39 -3.14 -33.65
CA ILE A 16 23.01 -3.81 -32.40
C ILE A 16 23.03 -2.84 -31.21
N MET A 17 23.94 -1.86 -31.20
CA MET A 17 24.05 -0.86 -30.13
C MET A 17 23.02 0.28 -30.26
N ASP A 18 22.68 0.71 -31.47
CA ASP A 18 21.66 1.73 -31.79
C ASP A 18 20.23 1.17 -31.74
N ALA A 19 20.07 -0.15 -31.89
CA ALA A 19 18.90 -0.86 -31.39
C ALA A 19 18.97 -0.91 -29.85
N GLY A 20 19.00 0.28 -29.24
CA GLY A 20 19.25 0.50 -27.83
C GLY A 20 18.44 -0.47 -27.01
N ILE A 21 19.11 -1.14 -26.07
CA ILE A 21 18.64 -2.17 -25.13
C ILE A 21 17.10 -2.16 -25.06
N THR A 22 16.48 -2.80 -26.04
CA THR A 22 15.05 -2.99 -26.03
C THR A 22 14.92 -4.25 -25.23
N VAL A 23 14.83 -4.09 -23.91
CA VAL A 23 14.58 -5.20 -23.00
C VAL A 23 13.25 -5.80 -23.43
N MET A 24 13.30 -6.84 -24.26
CA MET A 24 12.13 -7.60 -24.62
C MET A 24 11.78 -8.43 -23.40
N LEU A 25 11.05 -7.80 -22.48
CA LEU A 25 10.46 -8.48 -21.35
C LEU A 25 9.48 -9.50 -21.91
N ASP A 26 9.66 -10.76 -21.54
CA ASP A 26 8.63 -11.74 -21.83
C ASP A 26 7.32 -11.38 -21.09
N LYS A 27 6.21 -12.06 -21.41
CA LYS A 27 4.90 -11.77 -20.79
C LYS A 27 4.92 -11.91 -19.27
N GLN A 28 5.70 -12.86 -18.74
CA GLN A 28 5.82 -13.11 -17.30
C GLN A 28 6.61 -11.98 -16.63
N GLN A 29 7.76 -11.60 -17.20
CA GLN A 29 8.59 -10.49 -16.73
C GLN A 29 7.85 -9.15 -16.79
N THR A 30 7.06 -8.93 -17.85
CA THR A 30 6.19 -7.76 -17.97
C THR A 30 5.13 -7.72 -16.87
N ASN A 31 4.50 -8.86 -16.56
CA ASN A 31 3.53 -8.93 -15.47
C ASN A 31 4.17 -8.74 -14.10
N GLN A 32 5.35 -9.33 -13.87
CA GLN A 32 6.10 -9.13 -12.63
C GLN A 32 6.47 -7.65 -12.44
N LEU A 33 6.94 -6.99 -13.50
CA LEU A 33 7.26 -5.57 -13.45
C LEU A 33 6.01 -4.72 -13.19
N LYS A 34 4.88 -5.01 -13.85
CA LYS A 34 3.60 -4.33 -13.59
C LYS A 34 3.14 -4.50 -12.15
N ASN A 35 3.23 -5.71 -11.61
CA ASN A 35 2.87 -5.98 -10.21
C ASN A 35 3.80 -5.23 -9.26
N TYR A 36 5.11 -5.24 -9.51
CA TYR A 36 6.08 -4.53 -8.70
C TYR A 36 5.84 -3.02 -8.69
N VAL A 37 5.58 -2.41 -9.87
CA VAL A 37 5.24 -0.99 -9.98
C VAL A 37 3.92 -0.68 -9.27
N PHE A 38 2.93 -1.57 -9.40
CA PHE A 38 1.64 -1.42 -8.72
C PHE A 38 1.79 -1.47 -7.20
N GLU A 39 2.52 -2.44 -6.66
CA GLU A 39 2.78 -2.55 -5.22
C GLU A 39 3.55 -1.34 -4.70
N MET A 40 4.60 -0.91 -5.38
CA MET A 40 5.37 0.28 -5.00
C MET A 40 4.51 1.54 -4.98
N THR A 41 3.64 1.71 -5.99
CA THR A 41 2.74 2.87 -6.06
C THR A 41 1.71 2.82 -4.92
N LYS A 42 1.18 1.63 -4.62
CA LYS A 42 0.25 1.42 -3.51
C LYS A 42 0.90 1.73 -2.17
N GLU A 43 2.11 1.23 -1.93
CA GLU A 43 2.87 1.52 -0.72
C GLU A 43 3.15 3.02 -0.55
N ALA A 44 3.54 3.71 -1.62
CA ALA A 44 3.75 5.15 -1.59
C ALA A 44 2.48 5.93 -1.25
N ILE A 45 1.32 5.50 -1.78
CA ILE A 45 0.02 6.10 -1.45
C ILE A 45 -0.37 5.81 0.00
N ASP A 46 -0.19 4.57 0.48
CA ASP A 46 -0.50 4.18 1.84
C ASP A 46 0.40 4.94 2.85
N GLN A 47 1.69 5.08 2.56
CA GLN A 47 2.60 5.89 3.37
C GLN A 47 2.24 7.38 3.34
N ALA A 48 1.94 7.94 2.16
CA ALA A 48 1.50 9.33 2.07
C ALA A 48 0.20 9.59 2.86
N ARG A 49 -0.72 8.62 2.91
CA ARG A 49 -1.95 8.69 3.74
C ARG A 49 -1.66 8.68 5.25
N ILE A 50 -0.63 7.94 5.67
CA ILE A 50 -0.16 7.89 7.05
C ILE A 50 0.55 9.22 7.40
N ASP A 51 1.49 9.67 6.56
CA ASP A 51 2.33 10.84 6.77
C ASP A 51 1.55 12.16 6.77
N THR A 52 0.51 12.26 5.93
CA THR A 52 -0.40 13.42 5.91
C THR A 52 -1.34 13.49 7.13
N GLY A 53 -1.33 12.47 8.00
CA GLY A 53 -2.21 12.39 9.17
C GLY A 53 -3.69 12.16 8.83
N LEU A 54 -4.01 11.89 7.55
CA LEU A 54 -5.34 11.54 7.06
C LEU A 54 -5.78 10.17 7.61
N GLU A 55 -4.85 9.23 7.71
CA GLU A 55 -5.07 7.95 8.40
C GLU A 55 -4.35 7.92 9.74
N ARG A 56 -4.99 8.50 10.77
CA ARG A 56 -4.66 8.15 12.16
C ARG A 56 -5.17 6.73 12.43
N PRO A 57 -4.30 5.72 12.62
CA PRO A 57 -4.74 4.33 12.83
C PRO A 57 -5.42 4.17 14.19
N PHE A 58 -4.99 4.96 15.17
CA PHE A 58 -5.53 4.99 16.51
C PHE A 58 -6.31 6.28 16.76
N LEU A 59 -7.49 6.14 17.35
CA LEU A 59 -8.36 7.25 17.74
C LEU A 59 -8.68 7.17 19.24
N LYS A 60 -8.94 8.32 19.87
CA LYS A 60 -9.50 8.36 21.23
C LYS A 60 -10.98 7.98 21.18
N GLY A 61 -11.56 7.56 22.32
CA GLY A 61 -12.94 7.07 22.36
C GLY A 61 -14.00 8.00 21.75
N LYS A 62 -13.91 9.32 22.00
CA LYS A 62 -14.83 10.31 21.40
C LYS A 62 -14.66 10.42 19.88
N GLU A 63 -13.45 10.31 19.38
CA GLU A 63 -13.15 10.35 17.94
C GLU A 63 -13.56 9.04 17.27
N MET A 64 -13.37 7.90 17.93
CA MET A 64 -13.80 6.60 17.44
C MET A 64 -15.33 6.51 17.34
N ALA A 65 -16.07 7.05 18.30
CA ALA A 65 -17.53 7.15 18.21
C ALA A 65 -17.99 7.94 16.97
N LYS A 66 -17.31 9.06 16.67
CA LYS A 66 -17.56 9.83 15.45
C LYS A 66 -17.19 9.05 14.18
N TYR A 67 -16.05 8.37 14.19
CA TYR A 67 -15.59 7.55 13.07
C TYR A 67 -16.56 6.42 12.73
N LEU A 68 -17.12 5.76 13.76
CA LEU A 68 -18.13 4.71 13.60
C LEU A 68 -19.54 5.25 13.33
N ASN A 69 -19.71 6.59 13.29
CA ASN A 69 -20.98 7.28 13.12
C ASN A 69 -22.06 6.86 14.13
N VAL A 70 -21.67 6.69 15.41
CA VAL A 70 -22.57 6.36 16.51
C VAL A 70 -22.50 7.40 17.63
N SER A 71 -23.57 7.51 18.42
CA SER A 71 -23.54 8.34 19.62
C SER A 71 -22.51 7.81 20.62
N TYR A 72 -21.93 8.71 21.42
CA TYR A 72 -20.96 8.31 22.44
C TYR A 72 -21.55 7.35 23.47
N THR A 73 -22.85 7.46 23.76
CA THR A 73 -23.55 6.54 24.67
C THR A 73 -23.63 5.12 24.10
N THR A 74 -23.87 4.99 22.79
CA THR A 74 -23.84 3.68 22.09
C THR A 74 -22.42 3.13 22.05
N PHE A 75 -21.42 3.97 21.79
CA PHE A 75 -20.02 3.55 21.84
C PHE A 75 -19.60 2.99 23.21
N LEU A 76 -20.06 3.61 24.30
CA LEU A 76 -19.84 3.07 25.65
C LEU A 76 -20.51 1.70 25.87
N LYS A 77 -21.64 1.42 25.21
CA LYS A 77 -22.24 0.09 25.23
C LYS A 77 -21.36 -0.91 24.49
N PHE A 78 -20.81 -0.57 23.32
CA PHE A 78 -19.86 -1.43 22.60
C PHE A 78 -18.63 -1.74 23.46
N LYS A 79 -18.09 -0.74 24.16
CA LYS A 79 -16.98 -0.95 25.10
C LYS A 79 -17.34 -1.95 26.21
N ARG A 80 -18.55 -1.88 26.77
CA ARG A 80 -19.03 -2.86 27.77
C ARG A 80 -19.26 -4.25 27.18
N MET A 81 -19.57 -4.33 25.88
CA MET A 81 -19.75 -5.59 25.14
C MET A 81 -18.43 -6.24 24.74
N GLY A 82 -17.28 -5.57 24.96
CA GLY A 82 -15.96 -6.12 24.66
C GLY A 82 -15.29 -5.54 23.41
N LEU A 83 -15.64 -4.31 23.01
CA LEU A 83 -14.93 -3.62 21.93
C LEU A 83 -13.41 -3.57 22.23
N PRO A 84 -12.54 -3.89 21.25
CA PRO A 84 -11.09 -3.87 21.43
C PRO A 84 -10.57 -2.51 21.88
N VAL A 85 -9.87 -2.46 23.02
CA VAL A 85 -9.30 -1.25 23.59
C VAL A 85 -7.81 -1.45 23.88
N ILE A 86 -7.01 -0.46 23.51
CA ILE A 86 -5.58 -0.40 23.83
C ILE A 86 -5.43 0.57 24.99
N LEU A 87 -4.96 0.07 26.14
CA LEU A 87 -4.76 0.87 27.34
C LEU A 87 -3.26 1.15 27.52
N LEU A 88 -2.87 2.40 27.32
CA LEU A 88 -1.50 2.88 27.54
C LEU A 88 -1.50 3.84 28.73
N GLU A 89 -1.04 3.34 29.88
CA GLU A 89 -1.03 4.03 31.17
C GLU A 89 -2.39 4.60 31.60
N LYS A 90 -2.70 5.82 31.14
CA LYS A 90 -3.92 6.58 31.46
C LYS A 90 -4.75 6.97 30.23
N MET A 91 -4.32 6.55 29.04
CA MET A 91 -5.01 6.83 27.79
C MET A 91 -5.58 5.57 27.18
N GLU A 92 -6.82 5.68 26.72
CA GLU A 92 -7.48 4.64 25.93
C GLU A 92 -7.44 5.01 24.45
N LEU A 93 -6.86 4.11 23.66
CA LEU A 93 -6.80 4.21 22.21
C LEU A 93 -7.58 3.06 21.58
N PHE A 94 -8.14 3.35 20.41
CA PHE A 94 -8.93 2.41 19.64
C PHE A 94 -8.37 2.33 18.23
N SER A 95 -8.00 1.12 17.79
CA SER A 95 -7.64 0.86 16.40
C SER A 95 -8.91 0.84 15.54
N LYS A 96 -8.90 1.60 14.43
CA LYS A 96 -10.01 1.62 13.47
C LYS A 96 -10.28 0.23 12.90
N GLU A 97 -9.23 -0.51 12.56
CA GLU A 97 -9.34 -1.84 11.95
C GLU A 97 -9.97 -2.85 12.90
N GLU A 98 -9.46 -2.93 14.14
CA GLU A 98 -9.94 -3.90 15.14
C GLU A 98 -11.38 -3.59 15.57
N CYS A 99 -11.73 -2.31 15.75
CA CYS A 99 -13.11 -1.92 16.05
C CYS A 99 -14.05 -2.30 14.90
N LYS A 100 -13.63 -2.11 13.64
CA LYS A 100 -14.41 -2.50 12.46
C LYS A 100 -14.59 -4.02 12.38
N LYS A 101 -13.52 -4.80 12.57
CA LYS A 101 -13.57 -6.27 12.60
C LYS A 101 -14.53 -6.78 13.67
N TRP A 102 -14.48 -6.20 14.87
CA TRP A 102 -15.37 -6.57 15.98
C TRP A 102 -16.84 -6.28 15.67
N ILE A 103 -17.16 -5.14 15.04
CA ILE A 103 -18.54 -4.85 14.63
C ILE A 103 -19.03 -5.86 13.60
N LEU A 104 -18.19 -6.17 12.61
CA LEU A 104 -18.52 -7.15 11.57
C LEU A 104 -18.68 -8.56 12.13
N SER A 105 -17.99 -8.93 13.20
CA SER A 105 -18.19 -10.24 13.85
C SER A 105 -19.51 -10.35 14.62
N HIS A 106 -20.20 -9.24 14.86
CA HIS A 106 -21.51 -9.18 15.54
C HIS A 106 -22.68 -8.93 14.58
N GLN A 107 -22.43 -8.99 13.26
CA GLN A 107 -23.52 -8.97 12.27
C GLN A 107 -24.33 -10.27 12.36
N ILE A 108 -25.66 -10.15 12.32
CA ILE A 108 -26.62 -11.26 12.34
C ILE A 108 -27.04 -11.55 10.89
#